data_AF-A0A257CU30-F1
#
_entry.id   AF-A0A257CU30-F1
#
_cell.length_a   1.000
_cell.length_b   1.000
_cell.length_c   1.000
_cell.angle_alpha   90.00
_cell.angle_beta   90.00
_cell.angle_gamma   90.00
#
_symmetry.space_group_name_H-M   'P 1'
#
loop_
_entity.id
_entity.type
_entity.pdbx_description
1 polymer ?
#
loop_
_entity_poly.entity_id
_entity_poly.type
_entity_poly.pdbx_seq_one_letter_code
_entity_poly.pdbx_strand_id
1 'polypeptide(L)'
;MRLSTRGRFAINAMIDLALRDRANPVPLADLAQRHHISLSYLEQVFAKLRQHGLVDSTRGPGGGYTLGFRGDAITVADIVTAIEGDTDDRDLTRDGEPGAPDMTHDLWDALHSTLVAYMKTISLRSLAAEQRAKGFEVVERKPVKKGVFAKLKPEPVRTNAPNSVFALGQAWSAAR
;
A
#
# COMPACT_ATOMS: atom_id res chain seq x y z
N MET A 1 -2.48 16.40 -17.82
CA MET A 1 -1.93 15.64 -16.66
C MET A 1 -0.91 16.49 -15.91
N ARG A 2 -1.06 16.61 -14.57
CA ARG A 2 -0.07 17.26 -13.69
C ARG A 2 0.74 16.18 -12.97
N LEU A 3 2.03 16.42 -12.71
CA LEU A 3 2.79 15.57 -11.80
C LEU A 3 2.63 16.12 -10.38
N SER A 4 1.54 15.75 -9.69
CA SER A 4 1.34 16.20 -8.32
C SER A 4 2.21 15.43 -7.33
N THR A 5 2.28 15.92 -6.09
CA THR A 5 2.87 15.21 -4.97
C THR A 5 2.29 13.80 -4.82
N ARG A 6 1.02 13.60 -5.20
CA ARG A 6 0.33 12.30 -5.16
C ARG A 6 0.92 11.32 -6.16
N GLY A 7 1.19 11.79 -7.39
CA GLY A 7 1.85 10.99 -8.42
C GLY A 7 3.25 10.54 -7.97
N ARG A 8 4.04 11.44 -7.36
CA ARG A 8 5.37 11.09 -6.83
C ARG A 8 5.30 10.00 -5.77
N PHE A 9 4.35 10.10 -4.82
CA PHE A 9 4.21 9.08 -3.78
C PHE A 9 3.81 7.73 -4.34
N ALA A 10 2.92 7.69 -5.32
CA ALA A 10 2.53 6.45 -5.93
C ALA A 10 3.63 5.81 -6.76
N ILE A 11 4.41 6.60 -7.50
CA ILE A 11 5.58 6.09 -8.22
C ILE A 11 6.54 5.43 -7.22
N ASN A 12 6.85 6.10 -6.10
CA ASN A 12 7.72 5.54 -5.07
C ASN A 12 7.17 4.23 -4.47
N ALA A 13 5.86 4.19 -4.18
CA ALA A 13 5.23 2.99 -3.62
C ALA A 13 5.18 1.84 -4.64
N MET A 14 4.97 2.13 -5.92
CA MET A 14 5.01 1.14 -7.01
C MET A 14 6.43 0.62 -7.25
N ILE A 15 7.46 1.48 -7.15
CA ILE A 15 8.86 1.06 -7.23
C ILE A 15 9.18 0.11 -6.08
N ASP A 16 8.78 0.45 -4.86
CA ASP A 16 8.96 -0.42 -3.69
C ASP A 16 8.27 -1.77 -3.87
N LEU A 17 7.05 -1.77 -4.40
CA LEU A 17 6.33 -2.99 -4.73
C LEU A 17 7.02 -3.81 -5.83
N ALA A 18 7.64 -3.17 -6.83
CA ALA A 18 8.40 -3.82 -7.90
C ALA A 18 9.80 -4.31 -7.50
N LEU A 19 10.38 -3.71 -6.45
CA LEU A 19 11.60 -4.17 -5.83
C LEU A 19 11.38 -5.49 -5.07
N ARG A 20 10.17 -5.70 -4.56
CA ARG A 20 9.75 -6.91 -3.87
C ARG A 20 9.25 -7.95 -4.87
N ASP A 21 9.58 -9.21 -4.63
CA ASP A 21 9.22 -10.29 -5.55
C ASP A 21 7.69 -10.46 -5.66
N ARG A 22 7.21 -10.91 -6.83
CA ARG A 22 5.77 -11.09 -7.14
C ARG A 22 5.08 -12.09 -6.21
N ALA A 23 5.84 -12.94 -5.53
CA ALA A 23 5.31 -14.01 -4.69
C ALA A 23 4.78 -13.53 -3.33
N ASN A 24 5.21 -12.37 -2.83
CA ASN A 24 4.90 -11.92 -1.46
C ASN A 24 4.06 -10.63 -1.47
N PRO A 25 2.76 -10.70 -1.12
CA PRO A 25 1.94 -9.51 -0.93
C PRO A 25 2.52 -8.56 0.10
N VAL A 26 2.52 -7.26 -0.21
CA VAL A 26 3.05 -6.22 0.66
C VAL A 26 1.89 -5.48 1.34
N PRO A 27 1.78 -5.49 2.67
CA PRO A 27 0.73 -4.77 3.36
C PRO A 27 0.98 -3.25 3.28
N LEU A 28 -0.10 -2.48 3.09
CA LEU A 28 -0.01 -1.02 3.02
C LEU A 28 0.51 -0.39 4.30
N ALA A 29 0.29 -1.03 5.47
CA ALA A 29 0.84 -0.56 6.73
C ALA A 29 2.38 -0.52 6.72
N ASP A 30 3.02 -1.54 6.13
CA ASP A 30 4.49 -1.60 6.03
C ASP A 30 5.01 -0.58 5.00
N LEU A 31 4.25 -0.31 3.93
CA LEU A 31 4.57 0.77 2.98
C LEU A 31 4.43 2.16 3.62
N ALA A 32 3.32 2.41 4.30
CA ALA A 32 3.04 3.66 5.00
C ALA A 32 4.14 4.01 6.00
N GLN A 33 4.59 3.02 6.78
CA GLN A 33 5.69 3.21 7.74
C GLN A 33 7.02 3.55 7.05
N ARG A 34 7.34 2.90 5.93
CA ARG A 34 8.63 3.08 5.23
C ARG A 34 8.73 4.38 4.45
N HIS A 35 7.61 4.83 3.89
CA HIS A 35 7.57 6.10 3.14
C HIS A 35 7.18 7.29 4.02
N HIS A 36 6.90 7.08 5.32
CA HIS A 36 6.40 8.08 6.25
C HIS A 36 5.13 8.79 5.76
N ILE A 37 4.18 8.00 5.26
CA ILE A 37 2.90 8.45 4.71
C ILE A 37 1.77 7.85 5.54
N SER A 38 0.65 8.55 5.68
CA SER A 38 -0.51 8.00 6.38
C SER A 38 -1.10 6.80 5.62
N LEU A 39 -1.54 5.79 6.37
CA LEU A 39 -2.14 4.58 5.81
C LEU A 39 -3.38 4.91 4.96
N SER A 40 -4.26 5.76 5.49
CA SER A 40 -5.49 6.19 4.80
C SER A 40 -5.22 6.82 3.44
N TYR A 41 -4.17 7.62 3.33
CA TYR A 41 -3.79 8.22 2.06
C TYR A 41 -3.27 7.19 1.07
N LEU A 42 -2.44 6.25 1.54
CA LEU A 42 -1.93 5.17 0.71
C LEU A 42 -3.06 4.24 0.23
N GLU A 43 -4.07 3.99 1.06
CA GLU A 43 -5.28 3.24 0.68
C GLU A 43 -6.05 3.92 -0.45
N GLN A 44 -6.20 5.25 -0.43
CA GLN A 44 -6.84 6.00 -1.52
C GLN A 44 -6.04 5.87 -2.83
N VAL A 45 -4.72 5.99 -2.75
CA VAL A 45 -3.83 5.85 -3.92
C VAL A 45 -3.92 4.42 -4.48
N PHE A 46 -3.79 3.40 -3.65
CA PHE A 46 -3.81 2.00 -4.08
C PHE A 46 -5.20 1.53 -4.53
N ALA A 47 -6.28 2.12 -4.02
CA ALA A 47 -7.62 1.88 -4.52
C ALA A 47 -7.73 2.25 -6.01
N LYS A 48 -7.20 3.41 -6.40
CA LYS A 48 -7.17 3.84 -7.81
C LYS A 48 -6.26 2.97 -8.67
N LEU A 49 -5.04 2.69 -8.20
CA LEU A 49 -4.12 1.80 -8.91
C LEU A 49 -4.73 0.41 -9.15
N ARG A 50 -5.52 -0.09 -8.20
CA ARG A 50 -6.25 -1.36 -8.31
C ARG A 50 -7.39 -1.29 -9.33
N GLN A 51 -8.14 -0.19 -9.37
CA GLN A 51 -9.19 0.02 -10.37
C GLN A 51 -8.63 -0.01 -11.80
N HIS A 52 -7.42 0.53 -12.00
CA HIS A 52 -6.70 0.50 -13.27
C HIS A 52 -5.94 -0.81 -13.53
N GLY A 53 -6.05 -1.82 -12.65
CA GLY A 53 -5.41 -3.12 -12.84
C GLY A 53 -3.88 -3.12 -12.68
N LEU A 54 -3.30 -2.05 -12.15
CA LEU A 54 -1.84 -1.93 -11.94
C LEU A 54 -1.37 -2.76 -10.73
N VAL A 55 -2.26 -2.94 -9.75
CA VAL A 55 -2.01 -3.74 -8.54
C VAL A 55 -3.17 -4.68 -8.26
N ASP A 56 -2.87 -5.83 -7.65
CA ASP A 56 -3.87 -6.76 -7.15
C ASP A 56 -3.85 -6.79 -5.61
N SER A 57 -4.98 -7.09 -4.99
CA SER A 57 -5.16 -7.10 -3.54
C SER A 57 -5.45 -8.51 -3.04
N THR A 58 -4.57 -9.04 -2.20
CA THR A 58 -4.78 -10.31 -1.49
C THR A 58 -5.32 -10.03 -0.09
N ARG A 59 -6.49 -10.60 0.25
CA ARG A 59 -7.10 -10.47 1.59
C ARG A 59 -6.61 -11.58 2.53
N GLY A 60 -6.69 -11.33 3.84
CA GLY A 60 -6.40 -12.30 4.90
C GLY A 60 -5.08 -12.04 5.64
N PRO A 61 -4.73 -12.88 6.64
CA PRO A 61 -3.48 -12.75 7.39
C PRO A 61 -2.27 -12.88 6.46
N GLY A 62 -1.40 -11.87 6.47
CA GLY A 62 -0.26 -11.81 5.54
C GLY A 62 -0.62 -11.38 4.12
N GLY A 63 -1.87 -10.94 3.91
CA GLY A 63 -2.31 -10.31 2.67
C GLY A 63 -1.74 -8.90 2.49
N GLY A 64 -2.04 -8.30 1.35
CA GLY A 64 -1.46 -7.03 0.93
C GLY A 64 -1.68 -6.80 -0.55
N TYR A 65 -0.82 -5.99 -1.15
CA TYR A 65 -0.85 -5.70 -2.58
C TYR A 65 0.30 -6.40 -3.29
N THR A 66 0.04 -6.81 -4.53
CA THR A 66 1.02 -7.34 -5.48
C THR A 66 0.89 -6.59 -6.81
N LEU A 67 1.91 -6.63 -7.66
CA LEU A 67 1.78 -6.07 -9.00
C LEU A 67 0.79 -6.89 -9.82
N GLY A 68 -0.15 -6.21 -10.48
CA GLY A 68 -1.29 -6.84 -11.15
C GLY A 68 -0.97 -7.55 -12.47
N PHE A 69 0.21 -7.33 -13.07
CA PHE A 69 0.46 -7.76 -14.45
C PHE A 69 1.68 -8.66 -14.64
N ARG A 70 1.47 -9.77 -15.34
CA ARG A 70 2.50 -10.77 -15.72
C ARG A 70 3.22 -10.45 -17.04
N GLY A 71 2.62 -9.66 -17.94
CA GLY A 71 3.18 -9.32 -19.26
C GLY A 71 3.58 -7.86 -19.41
N ASP A 72 4.85 -7.59 -19.12
CA ASP A 72 5.67 -6.41 -19.47
C ASP A 72 5.16 -4.97 -19.38
N ALA A 73 5.89 -4.22 -18.54
CA ALA A 73 6.08 -2.76 -18.47
C ALA A 73 4.87 -1.89 -18.10
N ILE A 74 4.54 -1.84 -16.80
CA ILE A 74 3.87 -0.66 -16.23
C ILE A 74 4.78 0.54 -16.48
N THR A 75 4.28 1.57 -17.14
CA THR A 75 5.02 2.82 -17.37
C THR A 75 4.74 3.83 -16.27
N VAL A 76 5.61 4.83 -16.14
CA VAL A 76 5.35 5.96 -15.22
C VAL A 76 4.08 6.70 -15.65
N ALA A 77 3.81 6.80 -16.95
CA ALA A 77 2.60 7.41 -17.46
C ALA A 77 1.35 6.69 -16.93
N ASP A 78 1.32 5.35 -16.95
CA ASP A 78 0.16 4.57 -16.48
C ASP A 78 -0.15 4.83 -14.99
N ILE A 79 0.90 4.89 -14.16
CA ILE A 79 0.77 5.16 -12.71
C ILE A 79 0.18 6.56 -12.49
N VAL A 80 0.72 7.57 -13.18
CA VAL A 80 0.30 8.96 -12.99
C VAL A 80 -1.11 9.16 -13.55
N THR A 81 -1.42 8.61 -14.72
CA THR A 81 -2.75 8.66 -15.33
C THR A 81 -3.79 7.97 -14.43
N ALA A 82 -3.47 6.84 -13.80
CA ALA A 82 -4.39 6.16 -12.89
C ALA A 82 -4.77 6.97 -11.65
N ILE A 83 -3.93 7.94 -11.23
CA ILE A 83 -4.15 8.71 -10.00
C ILE A 83 -4.76 10.07 -10.30
N GLU A 84 -4.24 10.72 -11.33
CA GLU A 84 -4.59 12.06 -11.78
C GLU A 84 -5.81 12.06 -12.70
N GLY A 85 -6.07 10.97 -13.43
CA GLY A 85 -7.05 10.90 -14.52
C GLY A 85 -8.49 11.22 -14.14
N ASP A 86 -8.86 11.11 -12.86
CA ASP A 86 -10.18 11.54 -12.37
C ASP A 86 -10.24 12.99 -11.90
N THR A 87 -9.09 13.66 -11.71
CA THR A 87 -9.06 14.94 -10.99
C THR A 87 -9.24 16.15 -11.91
N ASP A 88 -8.87 16.10 -13.18
CA ASP A 88 -8.87 17.32 -14.01
C ASP A 88 -9.32 17.04 -15.44
N ASP A 89 -10.62 17.25 -15.68
CA ASP A 89 -11.15 17.67 -16.98
C ASP A 89 -12.12 18.87 -16.82
N ARG A 90 -12.13 19.52 -15.64
CA ARG A 90 -13.09 20.59 -15.33
C ARG A 90 -12.49 21.95 -14.96
N ASP A 91 -11.20 22.06 -14.63
CA ASP A 91 -10.63 23.31 -14.10
C ASP A 91 -9.68 24.06 -15.04
N LEU A 92 -9.41 23.59 -16.27
CA LEU A 92 -8.60 24.35 -17.24
C LEU A 92 -9.35 24.80 -18.50
N THR A 93 -10.58 24.36 -18.71
CA THR A 93 -11.36 24.69 -19.92
C THR A 93 -12.66 25.42 -19.65
N ARG A 94 -12.97 25.79 -18.39
CA ARG A 94 -14.27 26.40 -18.04
C ARG A 94 -14.24 27.82 -17.48
N ASP A 95 -13.09 28.48 -17.48
CA ASP A 95 -12.99 29.93 -17.19
C ASP A 95 -12.67 30.78 -18.42
N GLY A 96 -12.68 30.18 -19.62
CA GLY A 96 -12.67 30.90 -20.89
C GLY A 96 -14.09 31.06 -21.42
N GLU A 97 -14.56 32.30 -21.53
CA GLU A 97 -15.71 32.66 -22.38
C GLU A 97 -15.67 31.88 -23.71
N PRO A 98 -16.80 31.29 -24.17
CA PRO A 98 -16.84 30.52 -25.41
C PRO A 98 -16.61 31.47 -26.60
N GLY A 99 -15.36 31.64 -27.04
CA GLY A 99 -15.06 32.46 -28.22
C GLY A 99 -13.66 33.06 -28.34
N ALA A 100 -12.77 32.94 -27.35
CA ALA A 100 -11.40 33.41 -27.51
C ALA A 100 -10.53 32.32 -28.16
N PRO A 101 -9.91 32.55 -29.34
CA PRO A 101 -8.89 31.65 -29.87
C PRO A 101 -7.67 31.73 -28.96
N ASP A 102 -7.57 30.80 -28.02
CA ASP A 102 -6.42 30.72 -27.14
C ASP A 102 -5.23 30.14 -27.93
N MET A 103 -4.47 31.04 -28.56
CA MET A 103 -3.24 30.73 -29.29
C MET A 103 -2.21 29.96 -28.43
N THR A 104 -2.38 29.92 -27.11
CA THR A 104 -1.49 29.20 -26.20
C THR A 104 -1.95 27.76 -25.91
N HIS A 105 -3.21 27.41 -26.18
CA HIS A 105 -3.75 26.09 -25.91
C HIS A 105 -3.02 24.99 -26.70
N ASP A 106 -2.79 25.20 -28.00
CA ASP A 106 -2.06 24.26 -28.86
C ASP A 106 -0.63 24.02 -28.37
N LEU A 107 0.03 25.07 -27.85
CA LEU A 107 1.37 24.96 -27.28
C LEU A 107 1.35 24.13 -25.98
N TRP A 108 0.37 24.35 -25.12
CA TRP A 108 0.20 23.59 -23.87
C TRP A 108 -0.12 22.12 -24.15
N ASP A 109 -0.95 21.82 -25.15
CA ASP A 109 -1.28 20.46 -25.56
C ASP A 109 -0.07 19.73 -26.16
N ALA A 110 0.71 20.42 -26.99
CA ALA A 110 1.94 19.87 -27.56
C ALA A 110 2.98 19.55 -26.47
N LEU A 111 3.15 20.46 -25.49
CA LEU A 111 4.01 20.23 -24.33
C LEU A 111 3.51 19.05 -23.49
N HIS A 112 2.20 19.02 -23.23
CA HIS A 112 1.59 17.97 -22.44
C HIS A 112 1.76 16.59 -23.10
N SER A 113 1.51 16.51 -24.40
CA SER A 113 1.68 15.29 -25.21
C SER A 113 3.13 14.80 -25.19
N THR A 114 4.09 15.71 -25.30
CA THR A 114 5.52 15.39 -25.25
C THR A 114 5.92 14.83 -23.88
N LEU A 115 5.42 15.43 -22.81
CA LEU A 115 5.69 15.00 -21.43
C LEU A 115 5.12 13.58 -21.19
N VAL A 116 3.90 13.32 -21.64
CA VAL A 116 3.27 11.98 -21.56
C VAL A 116 4.04 10.96 -22.39
N ALA A 117 4.42 11.31 -23.63
CA ALA A 117 5.22 10.45 -24.49
C ALA A 117 6.55 10.08 -23.82
N TYR A 118 7.22 11.04 -23.17
CA TYR A 118 8.45 10.77 -22.43
C TYR A 118 8.22 9.81 -21.26
N MET A 119 7.21 10.02 -20.42
CA MET A 119 6.92 9.12 -19.29
C MET A 119 6.51 7.70 -19.72
N LYS A 120 5.91 7.54 -20.91
CA LYS A 120 5.62 6.22 -21.49
C LYS A 120 6.88 5.43 -21.84
N THR A 121 8.00 6.12 -22.10
CA THR A 121 9.29 5.43 -22.36
C THR A 121 9.92 4.87 -21.08
N ILE A 122 9.54 5.38 -19.91
CA ILE A 122 10.11 4.98 -18.62
C ILE A 122 9.25 3.86 -18.02
N SER A 123 9.83 2.67 -17.92
CA SER A 123 9.17 1.52 -17.29
C SER A 123 9.44 1.43 -15.78
N LEU A 124 8.48 0.89 -15.04
CA LEU A 124 8.64 0.57 -13.62
C LEU A 124 9.77 -0.46 -13.41
N ARG A 125 9.94 -1.39 -14.35
CA ARG A 125 11.01 -2.40 -14.32
C ARG A 125 12.38 -1.74 -14.40
N SER A 126 12.59 -0.79 -15.32
CA SER A 126 13.87 -0.09 -15.45
C SER A 126 14.17 0.74 -14.21
N LEU A 127 13.17 1.41 -13.63
CA LEU A 127 13.33 2.14 -12.37
C LEU A 127 13.70 1.21 -11.21
N ALA A 128 13.03 0.06 -11.08
CA ALA A 128 13.37 -0.91 -10.05
C ALA A 128 14.76 -1.53 -10.25
N ALA A 129 15.18 -1.77 -11.49
CA ALA A 129 16.52 -2.26 -11.81
C ALA A 129 17.61 -1.23 -11.45
N GLU A 130 17.38 0.05 -11.75
CA GLU A 130 18.28 1.14 -11.39
C GLU A 130 18.43 1.27 -9.86
N GLN A 131 17.34 1.13 -9.10
CA GLN A 131 17.39 1.16 -7.64
C GLN A 131 18.14 -0.05 -7.05
N ARG A 132 17.99 -1.24 -7.65
CA ARG A 132 18.81 -2.42 -7.27
C ARG A 132 20.29 -2.16 -7.55
N ALA A 133 20.62 -1.57 -8.69
CA ALA A 133 22.00 -1.23 -9.05
C ALA A 133 22.61 -0.17 -8.11
N LYS A 134 21.78 0.73 -7.55
CA LYS A 134 22.18 1.71 -6.53
C LYS A 134 22.38 1.12 -5.13
N GLY A 135 22.21 -0.20 -4.95
CA GLY A 135 22.46 -0.89 -3.69
C GLY A 135 21.26 -0.93 -2.74
N PHE A 136 20.03 -0.77 -3.22
CA PHE A 136 18.85 -0.91 -2.36
C PHE A 136 18.65 -2.38 -1.94
N GLU A 137 18.94 -2.69 -0.68
CA GLU A 137 18.61 -3.98 -0.08
C GLU A 137 17.14 -4.04 0.33
N VAL A 138 16.39 -4.92 -0.31
CA VAL A 138 15.00 -5.20 0.08
C VAL A 138 15.04 -5.99 1.39
N VAL A 139 14.71 -5.32 2.50
CA VAL A 139 14.48 -6.01 3.77
C VAL A 139 13.18 -6.83 3.63
N GLU A 140 13.34 -8.11 3.31
CA GLU A 140 12.25 -9.08 3.28
C GLU A 140 11.75 -9.35 4.70
N ARG A 141 10.44 -9.31 4.87
CA ARG A 141 9.81 -9.66 6.13
C ARG A 141 9.71 -11.18 6.23
N LYS A 142 10.36 -11.80 7.22
CA LYS A 142 9.99 -13.16 7.64
C LYS A 142 8.51 -13.15 8.06
N PRO A 143 7.65 -14.03 7.52
CA PRO A 143 6.25 -14.06 7.89
C PRO A 143 6.16 -14.31 9.39
N VAL A 144 5.59 -13.34 10.12
CA VAL A 144 5.29 -13.55 11.54
C VAL A 144 4.19 -14.60 11.56
N LYS A 145 4.51 -15.82 11.98
CA LYS A 145 3.52 -16.86 12.31
C LYS A 145 2.68 -16.35 13.49
N LYS A 146 1.76 -15.43 13.26
CA LYS A 146 0.70 -15.14 14.23
C LYS A 146 -0.27 -16.31 14.16
N GLY A 147 0.03 -17.35 14.93
CA GLY A 147 -0.98 -18.31 15.36
C GLY A 147 -1.98 -17.56 16.22
N VAL A 148 -2.98 -16.92 15.61
CA VAL A 148 -4.04 -16.17 16.30
C VAL A 148 -4.99 -17.09 17.09
N PHE A 149 -4.74 -18.41 17.08
CA PHE A 149 -5.48 -19.39 17.87
C PHE A 149 -4.61 -20.29 18.73
N ALA A 150 -3.48 -19.80 19.26
CA ALA A 150 -2.94 -20.42 20.45
C ALA A 150 -3.89 -20.09 21.60
N LYS A 151 -4.93 -20.93 21.82
CA LYS A 151 -5.76 -20.86 23.03
C LYS A 151 -4.79 -20.79 24.21
N LEU A 152 -4.75 -19.67 24.93
CA LEU A 152 -4.10 -19.59 26.23
C LEU A 152 -4.67 -20.75 27.04
N LYS A 153 -3.84 -21.75 27.35
CA LYS A 153 -4.24 -22.85 28.22
C LYS A 153 -4.57 -22.19 29.55
N PRO A 154 -5.84 -22.16 30.01
CA PRO A 154 -6.14 -21.51 31.27
C PRO A 154 -5.35 -22.25 32.34
N GLU A 155 -4.49 -21.53 33.07
CA GLU A 155 -3.86 -22.10 34.24
C GLU A 155 -4.97 -22.51 35.22
N PRO A 156 -4.95 -23.74 35.74
CA PRO A 156 -5.95 -24.15 36.70
C PRO A 156 -5.81 -23.23 37.92
N VAL A 157 -6.86 -22.46 38.19
CA VAL A 157 -6.96 -21.68 39.43
C VAL A 157 -6.92 -22.67 40.58
N ARG A 158 -5.77 -22.76 41.24
CA ARG A 158 -5.62 -23.56 42.46
C ARG A 158 -6.35 -22.83 43.57
N THR A 159 -7.61 -23.16 43.78
CA THR A 159 -8.35 -22.73 44.95
C THR A 159 -7.75 -23.41 46.18
N ASN A 160 -7.28 -22.63 47.16
CA ASN A 160 -6.74 -23.16 48.42
C ASN A 160 -7.85 -23.57 49.41
N ALA A 161 -9.07 -23.80 48.91
CA ALA A 161 -10.21 -24.20 49.71
C ALA A 161 -10.09 -25.70 50.06
N PRO A 162 -10.37 -26.10 51.31
CA PRO A 162 -10.39 -27.50 51.67
C PRO A 162 -11.47 -28.22 50.84
N ASN A 163 -11.04 -29.14 49.99
CA ASN A 163 -11.92 -29.92 49.11
C ASN A 163 -12.74 -31.00 49.86
N SER A 164 -12.83 -30.93 51.19
CA SER A 164 -13.66 -31.82 52.00
C SER A 164 -14.24 -31.11 53.22
N VAL A 165 -15.45 -31.51 53.61
CA VAL A 165 -16.15 -30.99 54.81
C VAL A 165 -15.34 -31.28 56.08
N PHE A 166 -14.62 -32.40 56.12
CA PHE A 166 -13.73 -32.75 57.22
C PHE A 166 -12.50 -31.84 57.30
N ALA A 167 -11.90 -31.48 56.16
CA ALA A 167 -10.77 -30.55 56.12
C ALA A 167 -11.20 -29.11 56.47
N LEU A 168 -12.44 -28.72 56.14
CA LEU A 168 -13.03 -27.46 56.56
C LEU A 168 -13.21 -27.39 58.09
N GLY A 169 -13.68 -28.48 58.71
CA GLY A 169 -13.84 -28.57 60.17
C GLY A 169 -12.51 -28.47 60.93
N GLN A 170 -11.44 -29.08 60.42
CA GLN A 170 -10.10 -29.01 61.03
C GLN A 170 -9.47 -27.62 60.90
N ALA A 171 -9.67 -26.94 59.77
CA ALA A 171 -9.17 -25.57 59.57
C ALA A 171 -9.79 -24.57 60.56
N TRP A 172 -11.05 -24.81 60.98
CA TRP A 172 -11.74 -23.97 61.97
C TRP A 172 -11.41 -24.35 63.42
N SER A 173 -11.07 -25.61 63.69
CA SER A 173 -10.64 -26.03 65.04
C SER A 173 -9.22 -25.57 65.39
N ALA A 174 -8.35 -25.34 64.40
CA ALA A 174 -6.98 -24.87 64.61
C ALA A 174 -6.85 -23.35 64.81
N ALA A 175 -7.95 -22.59 64.71
CA ALA A 175 -8.00 -21.14 64.85
C ALA A 175 -8.53 -20.66 66.23
N ARG A 176 -8.55 -21.55 67.23
CA ARG A 176 -8.84 -21.27 68.64
C ARG A 176 -7.61 -21.58 69.48
#